data_AF-A0A7X5N2E0-F1
#
_entry.id   AF-A0A7X5N2E0-F1
#
_cell.length_a   1.000
_cell.length_b   1.000
_cell.length_c   1.000
_cell.angle_alpha   90.00
_cell.angle_beta   90.00
_cell.angle_gamma   90.00
#
_symmetry.space_group_name_H-M   'P 1'
#
loop_
_entity.id
_entity.type
_entity.pdbx_description
1 polymer ?
#
loop_
_entity_poly.entity_id
_entity_poly.type
_entity_poly.pdbx_seq_one_letter_code
_entity_poly.pdbx_strand_id
1 'polypeptide(L)'
;RAGETKIGRGLVLIDPPYEAQEAEYPQVIHSVRETLARWPQAICMVWYPIKLRRSLQPFMRKAATLPAKSVLVAELQVRPDDSPLRLTGSGLLIVNAPWQFDQVLAPALPVLKQHLGEAGASTRLEWLRQD
;
A
#
# COMPACT_ATOMS: atom_id res chain seq x y z
N ARG A 1 -25.26 2.71 -7.57
CA ARG A 1 -26.37 3.69 -7.65
C ARG A 1 -27.35 3.33 -6.54
N ALA A 2 -27.85 4.30 -5.78
CA ALA A 2 -29.01 4.10 -4.91
C ALA A 2 -30.13 4.93 -5.53
N GLY A 3 -31.04 4.27 -6.26
CA GLY A 3 -31.95 4.97 -7.18
C GLY A 3 -31.19 5.73 -8.27
N GLU A 4 -31.49 7.02 -8.43
CA GLU A 4 -30.88 7.91 -9.43
C GLU A 4 -29.53 8.50 -9.00
N THR A 5 -29.15 8.37 -7.73
CA THR A 5 -27.93 9.00 -7.20
C THR A 5 -26.67 8.18 -7.52
N LYS A 6 -25.68 8.84 -8.16
CA LYS A 6 -24.33 8.29 -8.35
C LYS A 6 -23.55 8.41 -7.04
N ILE A 7 -23.30 7.27 -6.39
CA ILE A 7 -22.44 7.19 -5.21
C ILE A 7 -20.99 7.41 -5.68
N GLY A 8 -20.46 8.63 -5.49
CA GLY A 8 -19.11 9.02 -5.87
C GLY A 8 -18.03 8.66 -4.84
N ARG A 9 -18.29 7.62 -4.04
CA ARG A 9 -17.43 7.12 -2.95
C ARG A 9 -17.20 5.62 -3.14
N GLY A 10 -15.98 5.18 -2.92
CA GLY A 10 -15.63 3.77 -2.97
C GLY A 10 -14.12 3.57 -2.90
N LEU A 11 -13.75 2.29 -2.90
CA LEU A 11 -12.39 1.80 -2.77
C LEU A 11 -12.06 0.98 -4.02
N VAL A 12 -10.89 1.24 -4.59
CA VAL A 12 -10.29 0.39 -5.62
C VAL A 12 -9.18 -0.43 -4.97
N LEU A 13 -9.37 -1.75 -4.89
CA LEU A 13 -8.33 -2.68 -4.48
C LEU A 13 -7.52 -3.11 -5.70
N ILE A 14 -6.20 -2.99 -5.63
CA ILE A 14 -5.25 -3.39 -6.68
C ILE A 14 -4.32 -4.43 -6.06
N ASP A 15 -4.47 -5.67 -6.48
CA ASP A 15 -3.76 -6.83 -5.91
C ASP A 15 -3.26 -7.73 -7.06
N PRO A 16 -2.21 -7.30 -7.78
CA PRO A 16 -1.66 -8.09 -8.87
C PRO A 16 -0.77 -9.21 -8.31
N PRO A 17 -0.48 -10.26 -9.10
CA PRO A 17 0.28 -11.41 -8.62
C PRO A 17 1.80 -11.17 -8.46
N TYR A 18 2.38 -10.12 -9.09
CA TYR A 18 3.82 -9.82 -9.08
C TYR A 18 4.70 -10.92 -9.70
N GLU A 19 4.18 -11.65 -10.69
CA GLU A 19 4.89 -12.69 -11.44
C GLU A 19 5.90 -12.09 -12.42
N ALA A 20 5.56 -10.96 -13.05
CA ALA A 20 6.52 -10.17 -13.85
C ALA A 20 7.46 -9.31 -12.97
N GLN A 21 7.49 -9.60 -11.66
CA GLN A 21 8.39 -9.03 -10.66
C GLN A 21 8.39 -7.49 -10.69
N GLU A 22 9.54 -6.87 -10.96
CA GLU A 22 9.71 -5.42 -10.90
C GLU A 22 8.95 -4.66 -12.00
N ALA A 23 8.58 -5.34 -13.09
CA ALA A 23 7.88 -4.73 -14.21
C ALA A 23 6.42 -4.37 -13.89
N GLU A 24 5.83 -4.93 -12.83
CA GLU A 24 4.44 -4.65 -12.43
C GLU A 24 4.31 -3.35 -11.62
N TYR A 25 5.33 -2.95 -10.84
CA TYR A 25 5.24 -1.72 -10.03
C TYR A 25 5.00 -0.45 -10.86
N PRO A 26 5.67 -0.23 -12.02
CA PRO A 26 5.34 0.88 -12.90
C PRO A 26 3.90 0.85 -13.42
N GLN A 27 3.37 -0.33 -13.72
CA GLN A 27 1.99 -0.50 -14.20
C GLN A 27 0.98 -0.15 -13.11
N VAL A 28 1.22 -0.62 -11.88
CA VAL A 28 0.42 -0.27 -10.70
C VAL A 28 0.37 1.25 -10.49
N ILE A 29 1.53 1.92 -10.53
CA ILE A 29 1.59 3.39 -10.41
C ILE A 29 0.81 4.07 -11.53
N HIS A 30 0.91 3.56 -12.76
CA HIS A 30 0.17 4.08 -13.91
C HIS A 30 -1.35 3.94 -13.70
N SER A 31 -1.83 2.75 -13.32
CA SER A 31 -3.25 2.49 -13.06
C SER A 31 -3.82 3.36 -11.94
N VAL A 32 -3.06 3.58 -10.86
CA VAL A 32 -3.47 4.50 -9.79
C VAL A 32 -3.56 5.93 -10.32
N ARG A 33 -2.60 6.39 -11.12
CA ARG A 33 -2.62 7.74 -11.71
C ARG A 33 -3.80 7.93 -12.66
N GLU A 34 -4.10 6.94 -13.48
CA GLU A 34 -5.26 6.97 -14.37
C GLU A 34 -6.58 7.01 -13.57
N THR A 35 -6.65 6.22 -12.50
CA THR A 35 -7.80 6.23 -11.59
C THR A 35 -8.01 7.61 -10.99
N LEU A 36 -6.95 8.24 -10.46
CA LEU A 36 -7.03 9.58 -9.87
C LEU A 36 -7.37 10.66 -10.90
N ALA A 37 -6.95 10.52 -12.16
CA ALA A 37 -7.32 11.45 -13.23
C ALA A 37 -8.83 11.40 -13.54
N ARG A 38 -9.45 10.22 -13.46
CA ARG A 38 -10.89 10.01 -13.70
C ARG A 38 -11.73 10.25 -12.45
N TRP A 39 -11.16 9.98 -11.28
CA TRP A 39 -11.83 10.02 -9.99
C TRP A 39 -10.85 10.50 -8.89
N PRO A 40 -10.61 11.82 -8.76
CA PRO A 40 -9.57 12.36 -7.87
C PRO A 40 -9.71 12.00 -6.40
N GLN A 41 -10.94 11.76 -5.93
CA GLN A 41 -11.24 11.37 -4.56
C GLN A 41 -11.32 9.84 -4.34
N ALA A 42 -10.98 9.03 -5.34
CA ALA A 42 -10.91 7.58 -5.19
C ALA A 42 -9.94 7.21 -4.06
N ILE A 43 -10.32 6.25 -3.23
CA ILE A 43 -9.37 5.56 -2.37
C ILE A 43 -8.80 4.41 -3.19
N CYS A 44 -7.48 4.37 -3.38
CA CYS A 44 -6.81 3.24 -4.02
C CYS A 44 -5.97 2.52 -2.97
N MET A 45 -6.21 1.23 -2.79
CA MET A 45 -5.43 0.38 -1.89
C MET A 45 -4.70 -0.66 -2.72
N VAL A 46 -3.38 -0.57 -2.72
CA VAL A 46 -2.50 -1.45 -3.48
C VAL A 46 -1.83 -2.40 -2.50
N TRP A 47 -2.03 -3.70 -2.67
CA TRP A 47 -1.22 -4.70 -1.99
C TRP A 47 0.08 -4.93 -2.75
N TYR A 48 1.19 -5.13 -2.03
CA TYR A 48 2.48 -5.49 -2.64
C TYR A 48 3.31 -6.44 -1.76
N PRO A 49 4.06 -7.37 -2.39
CA PRO A 49 4.96 -8.27 -1.70
C PRO A 49 6.26 -7.57 -1.28
N ILE A 50 6.80 -7.94 -0.13
CA ILE A 50 8.14 -7.55 0.31
C ILE A 50 9.02 -8.80 0.24
N LYS A 51 9.90 -8.87 -0.77
CA LYS A 51 11.02 -9.83 -0.80
C LYS A 51 12.27 -9.21 -0.19
N LEU A 52 12.44 -7.91 -0.43
CA LEU A 52 13.58 -7.13 -0.02
C LEU A 52 13.19 -5.67 0.02
N ARG A 53 13.20 -5.03 1.19
CA ARG A 53 12.66 -3.66 1.34
C ARG A 53 13.37 -2.64 0.46
N ARG A 54 14.68 -2.79 0.23
CA ARG A 54 15.44 -1.86 -0.62
C ARG A 54 14.99 -1.83 -2.09
N SER A 55 14.47 -2.95 -2.63
CA SER A 55 14.00 -2.96 -4.03
C SER A 55 12.68 -2.20 -4.23
N LEU A 56 11.93 -1.96 -3.15
CA LEU A 56 10.68 -1.19 -3.20
C LEU A 56 10.90 0.33 -3.17
N GLN A 57 12.12 0.81 -2.93
CA GLN A 57 12.41 2.25 -2.83
C GLN A 57 11.99 3.05 -4.09
N PRO A 58 12.25 2.60 -5.34
CA PRO A 58 11.75 3.28 -6.53
C PRO A 58 10.22 3.33 -6.61
N PHE A 59 9.53 2.28 -6.16
CA PHE A 59 8.07 2.24 -6.09
C PHE A 59 7.53 3.23 -5.07
N MET A 60 8.08 3.26 -3.85
CA MET A 60 7.70 4.22 -2.80
C MET A 60 7.91 5.67 -3.23
N ARG A 61 9.07 5.97 -3.84
CA ARG A 61 9.36 7.31 -4.38
C ARG A 61 8.35 7.73 -5.44
N LYS A 62 7.99 6.84 -6.37
CA LYS A 62 6.96 7.14 -7.37
C LYS A 62 5.58 7.32 -6.74
N ALA A 63 5.23 6.50 -5.75
CA ALA A 63 3.97 6.61 -5.04
C ALA A 63 3.80 7.97 -4.33
N ALA A 64 4.85 8.47 -3.69
CA ALA A 64 4.85 9.79 -3.03
C ALA A 64 4.53 10.95 -4.00
N THR A 65 4.79 10.77 -5.30
CA THR A 65 4.52 11.78 -6.36
C THR A 65 3.13 11.65 -7.00
N LEU A 66 2.27 10.75 -6.52
CA LEU A 66 0.91 10.64 -7.02
C LEU A 66 0.13 11.95 -6.76
N PRO A 67 -0.76 12.36 -7.68
CA PRO A 67 -1.58 13.56 -7.53
C PRO A 67 -2.76 13.28 -6.60
N ALA A 68 -2.46 12.95 -5.34
CA ALA A 68 -3.42 12.59 -4.30
C ALA A 68 -3.17 13.43 -3.04
N LYS A 69 -4.19 13.55 -2.18
CA LYS A 69 -4.09 14.31 -0.92
C LYS A 69 -3.19 13.63 0.10
N SER A 70 -3.14 12.30 0.04
CA SER A 70 -2.34 11.52 0.98
C SER A 70 -1.95 10.17 0.39
N VAL A 71 -0.84 9.64 0.88
CA VAL A 71 -0.32 8.31 0.55
C VAL A 71 0.24 7.70 1.83
N LEU A 72 -0.47 6.70 2.36
CA LEU A 72 -0.10 5.94 3.56
C LEU A 72 0.49 4.60 3.17
N VAL A 73 1.55 4.19 3.85
CA VAL A 73 2.13 2.85 3.78
C VAL A 73 1.87 2.15 5.10
N ALA A 74 1.36 0.92 5.04
CA ALA A 74 1.28 0.00 6.16
C ALA A 74 1.92 -1.34 5.76
N GLU A 75 2.97 -1.75 6.46
CA GLU A 75 3.70 -3.00 6.19
C GLU A 75 3.74 -3.89 7.42
N LEU A 76 3.67 -5.20 7.16
CA LEU A 76 4.06 -6.24 8.09
C LEU A 76 5.13 -7.11 7.43
N GLN A 77 6.30 -7.12 8.06
CA GLN A 77 7.41 -7.99 7.70
C GLN A 77 7.54 -9.05 8.79
N VAL A 78 7.19 -10.29 8.44
CA VAL A 78 7.10 -11.40 9.40
C VAL A 78 8.48 -11.99 9.73
N ARG A 79 9.50 -11.69 8.93
CA ARG A 79 10.89 -12.12 9.14
C ARG A 79 11.87 -11.10 8.53
N PRO A 80 13.14 -11.05 8.94
CA PRO A 80 14.13 -10.10 8.43
C PRO A 80 14.38 -10.21 6.92
N ASP A 81 14.95 -9.15 6.33
CA ASP A 81 15.47 -9.15 4.95
C ASP A 81 16.80 -9.92 4.86
N ASP A 82 16.74 -11.25 4.88
CA ASP A 82 17.89 -12.14 4.83
C ASP A 82 18.25 -12.60 3.41
N SER A 83 17.26 -12.77 2.53
CA SER A 83 17.44 -13.22 1.15
C SER A 83 16.35 -12.69 0.20
N PRO A 84 16.71 -12.26 -1.02
CA PRO A 84 15.74 -11.79 -2.02
C PRO A 84 14.89 -12.91 -2.64
N LEU A 85 15.18 -14.18 -2.33
CA LEU A 85 14.52 -15.34 -2.93
C LEU A 85 13.17 -15.68 -2.29
N ARG A 86 12.87 -15.13 -1.11
CA ARG A 86 11.66 -15.44 -0.35
C ARG A 86 10.85 -14.17 -0.08
N LEU A 87 9.54 -14.35 0.09
CA LEU A 87 8.68 -13.30 0.60
C LEU A 87 8.93 -13.16 2.11
N THR A 88 9.42 -11.99 2.54
CA THR A 88 9.68 -11.68 3.96
C THR A 88 8.51 -10.93 4.60
N GLY A 89 7.62 -10.36 3.79
CA GLY A 89 6.42 -9.66 4.26
C GLY A 89 5.54 -9.16 3.13
N SER A 90 4.60 -8.29 3.47
CA SER A 90 3.81 -7.54 2.49
C SER A 90 3.43 -6.16 3.05
N GLY A 91 2.93 -5.31 2.18
CA GLY A 91 2.40 -4.02 2.57
C GLY A 91 1.19 -3.59 1.76
N LEU A 92 0.50 -2.60 2.30
CA LEU A 92 -0.56 -1.85 1.64
C LEU A 92 -0.06 -0.42 1.41
N LEU A 93 -0.22 0.06 0.18
CA LEU A 93 -0.09 1.47 -0.18
C LEU A 93 -1.50 2.01 -0.37
N ILE A 94 -1.89 2.96 0.47
CA ILE A 94 -3.26 3.48 0.56
C ILE A 94 -3.24 4.95 0.17
N VAL A 95 -3.84 5.24 -0.98
CA VAL A 95 -3.95 6.58 -1.55
C VAL A 95 -5.28 7.20 -1.17
N ASN A 96 -5.26 8.48 -0.78
CA ASN A 96 -6.42 9.18 -0.21
C ASN A 96 -7.03 8.40 0.98
N ALA A 97 -6.18 7.92 1.89
CA ALA A 97 -6.62 7.14 3.04
C ALA A 97 -7.71 7.88 3.85
N PRO A 98 -8.69 7.16 4.44
CA PRO A 98 -9.70 7.77 5.29
C PRO A 98 -9.08 8.54 6.46
N TRP A 99 -9.81 9.55 6.95
CA TRP A 99 -9.40 10.31 8.13
C TRP A 99 -9.12 9.37 9.31
N GLN A 100 -8.00 9.58 10.01
CA GLN A 100 -7.54 8.78 11.16
C GLN A 100 -7.36 7.29 10.89
N PHE A 101 -7.31 6.85 9.63
CA PHE A 101 -7.16 5.43 9.31
C PHE A 101 -5.84 4.85 9.85
N ASP A 102 -4.77 5.64 9.85
CA ASP A 102 -3.50 5.31 10.49
C ASP A 102 -3.65 5.07 12.00
N GLN A 103 -4.44 5.89 12.69
CA GLN A 103 -4.70 5.73 14.14
C GLN A 103 -5.53 4.47 14.43
N VAL A 104 -6.47 4.12 13.54
CA VAL A 104 -7.24 2.87 13.64
C VAL A 104 -6.36 1.65 13.37
N LEU A 105 -5.43 1.75 12.41
CA LEU A 105 -4.56 0.65 12.02
C LEU A 105 -3.36 0.44 12.95
N ALA A 106 -2.84 1.51 13.55
CA ALA A 106 -1.63 1.48 14.38
C ALA A 106 -1.68 0.44 15.52
N PRO A 107 -2.79 0.28 16.29
CA PRO A 107 -2.88 -0.74 17.33
C PRO A 107 -2.89 -2.17 16.80
N ALA A 108 -3.37 -2.39 15.57
CA ALA A 108 -3.42 -3.73 14.97
C ALA A 108 -2.03 -4.24 14.56
N LEU A 109 -1.12 -3.35 14.13
CA LEU A 109 0.20 -3.76 13.63
C LEU A 109 1.06 -4.49 14.68
N PRO A 110 1.21 -4.02 15.93
CA PRO A 110 1.91 -4.77 16.97
C PRO A 110 1.29 -6.13 17.28
N VAL A 111 -0.04 -6.22 17.28
CA VAL A 111 -0.77 -7.48 17.50
C VAL A 111 -0.48 -8.47 16.38
N LEU A 112 -0.58 -8.02 15.12
CA LEU A 112 -0.24 -8.84 13.96
C LEU A 112 1.22 -9.29 13.98
N LYS A 113 2.15 -8.39 14.32
CA LYS A 113 3.56 -8.74 14.49
C LYS A 113 3.78 -9.79 15.57
N GLN A 114 3.10 -9.68 16.71
CA GLN A 114 3.23 -10.64 17.81
C GLN A 114 2.73 -12.03 17.42
N HIS A 115 1.63 -12.13 16.68
CA HIS A 115 0.99 -13.41 16.37
C HIS A 115 1.48 -14.05 15.07
N LEU A 116 1.89 -13.25 14.09
CA LEU A 116 2.30 -13.72 12.76
C LEU A 116 3.81 -13.61 12.51
N GLY A 117 4.51 -12.82 13.32
CA GLY A 117 5.93 -12.55 13.16
C GLY A 117 6.83 -13.61 13.80
N GLU A 118 7.96 -13.86 13.15
CA GLU A 118 9.09 -14.62 13.68
C GLU A 118 10.12 -13.69 14.36
N ALA A 119 11.23 -14.27 14.82
CA ALA A 119 12.34 -13.50 15.37
C ALA A 119 12.83 -12.44 14.36
N GLY A 120 12.82 -11.18 14.77
CA GLY A 120 13.22 -10.05 13.92
C GLY A 120 12.10 -9.48 13.01
N ALA A 121 10.84 -9.89 13.20
CA ALA A 121 9.70 -9.26 12.53
C ALA A 121 9.61 -7.75 12.79
N SER A 122 9.13 -7.00 11.79
CA SER A 122 8.97 -5.55 11.86
C SER A 122 7.65 -5.09 11.22
N THR A 123 7.21 -3.91 11.61
CA THR A 123 6.04 -3.23 11.02
C THR A 123 6.44 -1.85 10.59
N ARG A 124 5.76 -1.31 9.58
CA ARG A 124 5.92 0.08 9.13
C ARG A 124 4.55 0.71 9.01
N LEU A 125 4.39 1.92 9.52
CA LEU A 125 3.22 2.77 9.27
C LEU A 125 3.75 4.17 9.01
N GLU A 126 3.62 4.65 7.78
CA GLU A 126 4.30 5.86 7.33
C GLU A 126 3.50 6.60 6.26
N TRP A 127 3.35 7.91 6.44
CA TRP A 127 2.84 8.80 5.41
C TRP A 127 3.98 9.18 4.46
N LEU A 128 3.92 8.68 3.22
CA LEU A 128 4.83 9.12 2.15
C LEU A 128 4.47 10.52 1.63
N ARG A 129 3.19 10.87 1.77
CA ARG A 129 2.62 12.18 1.49
C ARG A 129 1.42 12.42 2.39
N GLN A 130 1.33 13.63 2.92
CA GLN A 130 0.17 14.13 3.65
C GLN A 130 0.11 15.64 3.43
N ASP A 131 -0.92 16.11 2.74
CA ASP A 131 -1.20 17.54 2.57
C ASP A 131 -1.81 18.15 3.85
#